data_AF-A0A9D6TJR5-F1
#
_entry.id   AF-A0A9D6TJR5-F1
#
_cell.length_a   1.000
_cell.length_b   1.000
_cell.length_c   1.000
_cell.angle_alpha   90.00
_cell.angle_beta   90.00
_cell.angle_gamma   90.00
#
_symmetry.space_group_name_H-M   'P 1'
#
loop_
_entity.id
_entity.type
_entity.pdbx_description
1 polymer ?
#
loop_
_entity_poly.entity_id
_entity_poly.type
_entity_poly.pdbx_seq_one_letter_code
_entity_poly.pdbx_strand_id
1 'polypeptide(L)'
;MAELFPDNASGITAATTASPANAADAEGFDLLRVRAARAAIRWSGFPTVFQVATLIAFLGLAVPVSAAATLDLSTHVGWFEGVWRLGVVPLALWSALAAILRLIGARQPLGALWKVHILHHAQAGPIVGHWMIEELREHGYRVSPGTLYPLLARMEKLGWLERVKKGGHKSAKEGRPFRATAAGRRALREIEARLREMIGEVHIGKKR
;
A
#
# COMPACT_ATOMS: atom_id res chain seq x y z
N MET A 1 -33.98 -30.66 30.70
CA MET A 1 -35.12 -30.71 29.76
C MET A 1 -34.77 -29.75 28.62
N ALA A 2 -34.03 -30.12 27.57
CA ALA A 2 -34.18 -31.27 26.65
C ALA A 2 -35.63 -31.28 26.10
N GLU A 3 -35.95 -31.16 24.81
CA GLU A 3 -35.23 -31.30 23.54
C GLU A 3 -35.98 -30.48 22.45
N LEU A 4 -35.27 -29.94 21.46
CA LEU A 4 -35.89 -29.43 20.22
C LEU A 4 -34.92 -29.60 19.05
N PHE A 5 -34.57 -30.86 18.78
CA PHE A 5 -33.99 -31.34 17.53
C PHE A 5 -34.93 -32.44 17.00
N PRO A 6 -35.41 -32.36 15.76
CA PRO A 6 -35.94 -33.54 15.10
C PRO A 6 -34.80 -34.39 14.52
N ASP A 7 -34.70 -35.62 15.02
CA ASP A 7 -33.97 -36.73 14.42
C ASP A 7 -34.57 -37.10 13.05
N ASN A 8 -33.73 -37.18 12.02
CA ASN A 8 -34.07 -37.86 10.76
C ASN A 8 -32.91 -38.73 10.26
N ALA A 9 -32.47 -39.69 11.07
CA ALA A 9 -31.71 -40.83 10.56
C ALA A 9 -32.67 -41.96 10.19
N SER A 10 -32.78 -42.30 8.90
CA SER A 10 -32.91 -43.69 8.38
C SER A 10 -32.99 -43.74 6.85
N GLY A 11 -31.96 -44.35 6.23
CA GLY A 11 -31.95 -44.89 4.86
C GLY A 11 -31.86 -43.85 3.75
N ILE A 12 -30.85 -43.83 2.87
CA ILE A 12 -30.55 -44.88 1.90
C ILE A 12 -29.07 -44.83 1.52
N THR A 13 -28.42 -45.99 1.65
CA THR A 13 -27.20 -46.40 0.96
C THR A 13 -27.40 -46.43 -0.55
N ALA A 14 -26.68 -45.63 -1.34
CA ALA A 14 -26.32 -45.96 -2.73
C ALA A 14 -25.24 -45.02 -3.31
N ALA A 15 -24.17 -45.62 -3.80
CA ALA A 15 -23.35 -45.20 -4.94
C ALA A 15 -22.55 -43.88 -4.84
N THR A 16 -21.34 -44.01 -4.29
CA THR A 16 -20.14 -43.37 -4.87
C THR A 16 -20.11 -43.63 -6.38
N THR A 17 -20.34 -42.58 -7.17
CA THR A 17 -19.93 -42.51 -8.57
C THR A 17 -19.22 -41.18 -8.79
N ALA A 18 -17.92 -41.28 -9.10
CA ALA A 18 -17.13 -40.16 -9.55
C ALA A 18 -17.66 -39.69 -10.93
N SER A 19 -17.94 -38.40 -11.06
CA SER A 19 -18.37 -37.79 -12.32
C SER A 19 -17.18 -37.59 -13.27
N PRO A 20 -17.24 -38.10 -14.52
CA PRO A 20 -16.18 -38.01 -15.52
C PRO A 20 -16.27 -36.69 -16.30
N ALA A 21 -16.32 -35.55 -15.60
CA ALA A 21 -16.26 -34.22 -16.20
C ALA A 21 -14.83 -33.66 -16.18
N ASN A 22 -13.87 -34.48 -16.61
CA ASN A 22 -12.71 -34.00 -17.35
C ASN A 22 -13.17 -33.80 -18.79
N ALA A 23 -12.70 -32.76 -19.48
CA ALA A 23 -12.02 -32.91 -20.79
C ALA A 23 -12.00 -31.64 -21.67
N ALA A 24 -12.60 -30.49 -21.30
CA ALA A 24 -12.82 -29.40 -22.26
C ALA A 24 -12.13 -28.04 -21.97
N ASP A 25 -11.24 -27.96 -20.98
CA ASP A 25 -10.57 -26.70 -20.62
C ASP A 25 -9.04 -26.86 -20.46
N ALA A 26 -8.53 -27.97 -21.01
CA ALA A 26 -7.17 -28.08 -21.49
C ALA A 26 -7.01 -27.21 -22.74
N GLU A 27 -6.50 -25.98 -22.59
CA GLU A 27 -5.68 -25.20 -23.57
C GLU A 27 -5.54 -23.74 -23.10
N GLY A 28 -5.30 -23.53 -21.80
CA GLY A 28 -4.89 -22.24 -21.26
C GLY A 28 -3.60 -22.43 -20.49
N PHE A 29 -2.48 -21.90 -20.99
CA PHE A 29 -1.26 -21.82 -20.19
C PHE A 29 -1.56 -20.95 -18.95
N ASP A 30 -1.87 -21.60 -17.83
CA ASP A 30 -2.08 -20.97 -16.54
C ASP A 30 -0.72 -20.51 -15.97
N LEU A 31 -0.26 -19.37 -16.47
CA LEU A 31 0.96 -18.68 -16.06
C LEU A 31 0.98 -18.27 -14.57
N LEU A 32 -0.10 -18.52 -13.81
CA LEU A 32 -0.26 -18.06 -12.43
C LEU A 32 -0.04 -19.15 -11.36
N ARG A 33 0.26 -20.40 -11.74
CA ARG A 33 0.60 -21.46 -10.76
C ARG A 33 1.99 -21.34 -10.15
N VAL A 34 2.89 -20.56 -10.72
CA VAL A 34 4.25 -20.43 -10.19
C VAL A 34 4.26 -19.41 -9.06
N ARG A 35 4.22 -19.89 -7.79
CA ARG A 35 4.38 -19.07 -6.58
C ARG A 35 5.60 -18.12 -6.65
N ALA A 36 6.63 -18.48 -7.41
CA ALA A 36 7.82 -17.68 -7.65
C ALA A 36 7.54 -16.41 -8.49
N ALA A 37 6.65 -16.44 -9.48
CA ALA A 37 6.33 -15.28 -10.32
C ALA A 37 5.64 -14.17 -9.50
N ARG A 38 4.69 -14.55 -8.64
CA ARG A 38 3.99 -13.62 -7.75
C ARG A 38 4.91 -13.03 -6.66
N ALA A 39 5.90 -13.80 -6.22
CA ALA A 39 6.90 -13.36 -5.26
C ALA A 39 7.92 -12.39 -5.89
N ALA A 40 8.35 -12.66 -7.13
CA ALA A 40 9.27 -11.80 -7.87
C ALA A 40 8.65 -10.43 -8.20
N ILE A 41 7.39 -10.39 -8.65
CA ILE A 41 6.70 -9.14 -9.03
C ILE A 41 6.45 -8.23 -7.82
N ARG A 42 6.25 -8.78 -6.62
CA ARG A 42 5.98 -8.01 -5.40
C ARG A 42 7.25 -7.70 -4.60
N TRP A 43 8.43 -8.08 -5.10
CA TRP A 43 9.68 -7.88 -4.40
C TRP A 43 10.18 -6.45 -4.59
N SER A 44 10.12 -5.64 -3.53
CA SER A 44 10.57 -4.25 -3.53
C SER A 44 12.06 -4.07 -3.81
N GLY A 45 12.86 -5.15 -3.72
CA GLY A 45 14.29 -5.15 -4.00
C GLY A 45 14.65 -5.52 -5.45
N PHE A 46 13.69 -6.00 -6.26
CA PHE A 46 13.96 -6.42 -7.64
C PHE A 46 14.61 -5.32 -8.49
N PRO A 47 14.14 -4.04 -8.45
CA PRO A 47 14.79 -2.98 -9.23
C PRO A 47 16.22 -2.71 -8.75
N THR A 48 16.47 -2.78 -7.44
CA THR A 48 17.79 -2.49 -6.86
C THR A 48 18.79 -3.60 -7.13
N VAL A 49 18.37 -4.86 -7.07
CA VAL A 49 19.24 -6.00 -7.37
C VAL A 49 19.60 -6.04 -8.84
N PHE A 50 18.64 -5.75 -9.72
CA PHE A 50 18.91 -5.59 -11.15
C PHE A 50 19.85 -4.41 -11.43
N GLN A 51 19.67 -3.28 -10.74
CA GLN A 51 20.57 -2.12 -10.82
C GLN A 51 22.00 -2.48 -10.38
N VAL A 52 22.18 -3.15 -9.24
CA VAL A 52 23.51 -3.51 -8.73
C VAL A 52 24.18 -4.54 -9.64
N ALA A 53 23.46 -5.56 -10.10
CA ALA A 53 23.99 -6.56 -11.04
C ALA A 53 24.42 -5.91 -12.37
N THR A 54 23.62 -4.97 -12.87
CA THR A 54 23.93 -4.20 -14.08
C THR A 54 25.15 -3.31 -13.85
N LEU A 55 25.25 -2.63 -12.70
CA LEU A 55 26.37 -1.76 -12.35
C LEU A 55 27.68 -2.53 -12.18
N ILE A 56 27.64 -3.74 -11.62
CA ILE A 56 28.79 -4.66 -11.52
C ILE A 56 29.23 -5.13 -12.91
N ALA A 57 28.29 -5.59 -13.76
CA ALA A 57 28.58 -5.96 -15.14
C ALA A 57 29.17 -4.78 -15.93
N PHE A 58 28.69 -3.57 -15.65
CA PHE A 58 29.16 -2.33 -16.24
C PHE A 58 30.56 -1.93 -15.77
N LEU A 59 30.88 -2.09 -14.48
CA LEU A 59 32.23 -1.88 -13.93
C LEU A 59 33.23 -2.89 -14.50
N GLY A 60 32.79 -4.12 -14.77
CA GLY A 60 33.62 -5.16 -15.39
C GLY A 60 33.89 -4.93 -16.88
N LEU A 61 32.96 -4.27 -17.59
CA LEU A 61 33.11 -3.95 -19.02
C LEU A 61 33.74 -2.57 -19.27
N ALA A 62 33.77 -1.71 -18.25
CA ALA A 62 34.52 -0.46 -18.24
C ALA A 62 36.03 -0.72 -18.12
N VAL A 63 36.57 -1.53 -19.03
CA VAL A 63 38.00 -1.53 -19.34
C VAL A 63 38.31 -0.11 -19.83
N PRO A 64 39.14 0.67 -19.10
CA PRO A 64 39.32 2.07 -19.40
C PRO A 64 39.92 2.22 -20.79
N VAL A 65 39.58 3.31 -21.48
CA VAL A 65 40.08 3.66 -22.82
C VAL A 65 41.63 3.62 -22.88
N SER A 66 42.30 3.77 -21.74
CA SER A 66 43.75 3.57 -21.58
C SER A 66 44.25 2.15 -21.86
N ALA A 67 43.45 1.11 -21.59
CA ALA A 67 43.77 -0.28 -21.92
C ALA A 67 43.40 -0.66 -23.37
N ALA A 68 42.42 0.03 -23.97
CA ALA A 68 42.08 -0.12 -25.38
C ALA A 68 43.18 0.42 -26.30
N ALA A 69 43.87 1.48 -25.88
CA ALA A 69 45.02 2.06 -26.59
C ALA A 69 46.25 1.13 -26.56
N THR A 70 46.46 0.36 -25.49
CA THR A 70 47.55 -0.63 -25.42
C THR A 70 47.30 -1.90 -26.23
N LEU A 71 46.05 -2.14 -26.66
CA LEU A 71 45.64 -3.35 -27.38
C LEU A 71 45.20 -3.08 -28.83
N ASP A 72 45.42 -1.86 -29.34
CA ASP A 72 45.11 -1.41 -30.72
C ASP A 72 43.64 -1.65 -31.18
N LEU A 73 42.68 -1.54 -30.26
CA LEU A 73 41.24 -1.61 -30.59
C LEU A 73 40.62 -0.25 -30.92
N SER A 74 41.41 0.70 -31.42
CA SER A 74 41.00 2.09 -31.67
C SER A 74 39.82 2.20 -32.65
N THR A 75 39.71 1.28 -33.60
CA THR A 75 38.60 1.12 -34.56
C THR A 75 37.28 0.69 -33.91
N HIS A 76 37.29 0.18 -32.69
CA HIS A 76 36.10 -0.25 -31.96
C HIS A 76 35.61 0.80 -30.96
N VAL A 77 36.28 1.95 -30.78
CA VAL A 77 35.82 2.97 -29.82
C VAL A 77 34.51 3.64 -30.25
N GLY A 78 34.23 3.71 -31.55
CA GLY A 78 33.01 4.34 -32.09
C GLY A 78 31.70 3.59 -31.80
N TRP A 79 31.70 2.25 -31.74
CA TRP A 79 30.48 1.51 -31.39
C TRP A 79 30.19 1.57 -29.88
N PHE A 80 31.21 1.76 -29.03
CA PHE A 80 31.02 1.99 -27.58
C PHE A 80 30.20 3.26 -27.30
N GLU A 81 30.46 4.35 -28.04
CA GLU A 81 29.67 5.59 -27.99
C GLU A 81 28.18 5.36 -28.29
N GLY A 82 27.88 4.54 -29.32
CA GLY A 82 26.52 4.17 -29.69
C GLY A 82 25.82 3.31 -28.62
N VAL A 83 26.52 2.34 -28.05
CA VAL A 83 25.99 1.48 -26.97
C VAL A 83 25.70 2.29 -25.70
N TRP A 84 26.55 3.26 -25.37
CA TRP A 84 26.33 4.16 -24.23
C TRP A 84 25.03 4.98 -24.36
N ARG A 85 24.72 5.49 -25.56
CA ARG A 85 23.50 6.27 -25.83
C ARG A 85 22.22 5.43 -25.85
N LEU A 86 22.32 4.14 -26.18
CA LEU A 86 21.16 3.23 -26.23
C LEU A 86 20.90 2.50 -24.91
N GLY A 87 21.93 2.28 -24.08
CA GLY A 87 21.79 1.58 -22.80
C GLY A 87 21.69 2.52 -21.60
N VAL A 88 22.69 3.38 -21.42
CA VAL A 88 22.87 4.12 -20.17
C VAL A 88 21.96 5.34 -20.11
N VAL A 89 21.88 6.11 -21.19
CA VAL A 89 21.05 7.32 -21.23
C VAL A 89 19.57 7.00 -21.02
N PRO A 90 18.96 5.99 -21.68
CA PRO A 90 17.57 5.63 -21.46
C PRO A 90 17.32 5.09 -20.06
N LEU A 91 18.27 4.34 -19.48
CA LEU A 91 18.15 3.82 -18.12
C LEU A 91 18.26 4.92 -17.07
N ALA A 92 19.18 5.87 -17.25
CA ALA A 92 19.31 7.04 -16.40
C ALA A 92 18.05 7.91 -16.49
N LEU A 93 17.52 8.15 -17.69
CA LEU A 93 16.25 8.86 -17.90
C LEU A 93 15.07 8.13 -17.28
N TRP A 94 14.97 6.81 -17.43
CA TRP A 94 13.90 6.01 -16.83
C TRP A 94 13.98 6.00 -15.30
N SER A 95 15.19 5.96 -14.73
CA SER A 95 15.38 6.03 -13.28
C SER A 95 15.06 7.41 -12.72
N ALA A 96 15.45 8.48 -13.41
CA ALA A 96 15.07 9.86 -13.08
C ALA A 96 13.55 10.03 -13.16
N LEU A 97 12.91 9.54 -14.22
CA LEU A 97 11.45 9.55 -14.37
C LEU A 97 10.76 8.80 -13.23
N ALA A 98 11.23 7.60 -12.88
CA ALA A 98 10.67 6.82 -11.77
C ALA A 98 10.88 7.51 -10.41
N ALA A 99 11.99 8.22 -10.21
CA ALA A 99 12.23 9.03 -9.01
C ALA A 99 11.28 10.24 -8.96
N ILE A 100 11.10 10.95 -10.07
CA ILE A 100 10.16 12.07 -10.20
C ILE A 100 8.72 11.61 -9.94
N LEU A 101 8.30 10.49 -10.54
CA LEU A 101 6.98 9.92 -10.31
C LEU A 101 6.77 9.49 -8.85
N ARG A 102 7.81 8.97 -8.17
CA ARG A 102 7.77 8.70 -6.72
C ARG A 102 7.63 9.97 -5.89
N LEU A 103 8.29 11.06 -6.28
CA LEU A 103 8.17 12.36 -5.61
C LEU A 103 6.78 12.98 -5.79
N ILE A 104 6.19 12.86 -6.98
CA ILE A 104 4.85 13.39 -7.30
C ILE A 104 3.74 12.53 -6.68
N GLY A 105 3.87 11.20 -6.71
CA GLY A 105 2.87 10.26 -6.18
C GLY A 105 2.79 10.18 -4.65
N ALA A 106 3.71 10.82 -3.93
CA ALA A 106 3.86 10.64 -2.47
C ALA A 106 2.87 11.44 -1.60
N ARG A 107 1.95 12.23 -2.16
CA ARG A 107 1.03 13.04 -1.35
C ARG A 107 -0.40 12.98 -1.85
N GLN A 108 -1.09 11.89 -1.52
CA GLN A 108 -2.54 11.93 -1.53
C GLN A 108 -3.02 12.80 -0.34
N PRO A 109 -3.82 13.86 -0.57
CA PRO A 109 -4.33 14.72 0.49
C PRO A 109 -5.32 14.01 1.45
N LEU A 110 -5.68 12.75 1.16
CA LEU A 110 -6.58 11.91 1.95
C LEU A 110 -6.15 11.80 3.43
N GLY A 111 -4.85 11.89 3.71
CA GLY A 111 -4.36 11.87 5.09
C GLY A 111 -4.88 13.02 5.96
N ALA A 112 -5.29 14.15 5.38
CA ALA A 112 -5.94 15.23 6.12
C ALA A 112 -7.41 14.89 6.42
N LEU A 113 -8.14 14.36 5.44
CA LEU A 113 -9.54 13.93 5.59
C LEU A 113 -9.68 12.83 6.64
N TRP A 114 -8.78 11.85 6.64
CA TRP A 114 -8.81 10.78 7.64
C TRP A 114 -8.57 11.30 9.06
N LYS A 115 -7.70 12.30 9.25
CA LYS A 115 -7.50 12.90 10.59
C LYS A 115 -8.77 13.58 11.09
N VAL A 116 -9.49 14.28 10.22
CA VAL A 116 -10.77 14.93 10.54
C VAL A 116 -11.80 13.87 10.93
N HIS A 117 -11.94 12.83 10.11
CA HIS A 117 -12.90 11.74 10.36
C HIS A 117 -12.59 10.99 11.67
N ILE A 118 -11.32 10.68 11.92
CA ILE A 118 -10.87 10.07 13.18
C ILE A 118 -11.20 10.97 14.38
N LEU A 119 -10.91 12.28 14.29
CA LEU A 119 -11.21 13.22 15.37
C LEU A 119 -12.72 13.37 15.63
N HIS A 120 -13.52 13.37 14.56
CA HIS A 120 -14.98 13.47 14.63
C HIS A 120 -15.55 12.30 15.46
N HIS A 121 -15.19 11.06 15.14
CA HIS A 121 -15.65 9.90 15.91
C HIS A 121 -15.01 9.83 17.30
N ALA A 122 -13.73 10.17 17.45
CA ALA A 122 -13.05 10.17 18.74
C ALA A 122 -13.56 11.24 19.72
N GLN A 123 -14.27 12.26 19.23
CA GLN A 123 -15.01 13.23 20.04
C GLN A 123 -16.30 12.64 20.59
N ALA A 124 -17.03 11.86 19.78
CA ALA A 124 -18.29 11.24 20.18
C ALA A 124 -18.07 10.12 21.22
N GLY A 125 -17.00 9.34 21.08
CA GLY A 125 -16.65 8.29 22.03
C GLY A 125 -15.27 7.66 21.78
N PRO A 126 -14.79 6.78 22.67
CA PRO A 126 -13.55 6.06 22.45
C PRO A 126 -13.65 5.15 21.21
N ILE A 127 -12.70 5.29 20.28
CA ILE A 127 -12.64 4.53 19.03
C ILE A 127 -11.57 3.45 19.08
N VAL A 128 -11.79 2.34 18.38
CA VAL A 128 -10.80 1.26 18.21
C VAL A 128 -10.25 1.31 16.79
N GLY A 129 -8.94 1.08 16.63
CA GLY A 129 -8.28 1.15 15.32
C GLY A 129 -8.89 0.24 14.27
N HIS A 130 -9.25 -1.00 14.63
CA HIS A 130 -9.92 -1.93 13.71
C HIS A 130 -11.27 -1.40 13.21
N TRP A 131 -12.10 -0.86 14.13
CA TRP A 131 -13.39 -0.28 13.76
C TRP A 131 -13.23 0.88 12.77
N MET A 132 -12.23 1.74 13.00
CA MET A 132 -11.92 2.86 12.11
C MET A 132 -11.46 2.41 10.70
N ILE A 133 -10.81 1.24 10.58
CA ILE A 133 -10.47 0.68 9.26
C ILE A 133 -11.75 0.34 8.50
N GLU A 134 -12.71 -0.31 9.17
CA GLU A 134 -13.97 -0.70 8.51
C GLU A 134 -14.81 0.53 8.17
N GLU A 135 -14.95 1.48 9.09
CA GLU A 135 -15.67 2.75 8.85
C GLU A 135 -15.13 3.46 7.60
N LEU A 136 -13.81 3.66 7.52
CA LEU A 136 -13.21 4.29 6.34
C LEU A 136 -13.44 3.48 5.06
N ARG A 137 -13.54 2.14 5.16
CA ARG A 137 -13.80 1.26 4.02
C ARG A 137 -15.24 1.36 3.54
N GLU A 138 -16.20 1.52 4.45
CA GLU A 138 -17.61 1.80 4.14
C GLU A 138 -17.77 3.14 3.42
N HIS A 139 -16.94 4.14 3.74
CA HIS A 139 -16.86 5.41 3.01
C HIS A 139 -16.07 5.34 1.68
N GLY A 140 -15.71 4.13 1.23
CA GLY A 140 -15.05 3.89 -0.06
C GLY A 140 -13.52 4.07 -0.03
N TYR A 141 -12.91 4.31 1.13
CA TYR A 141 -11.46 4.45 1.24
C TYR A 141 -10.76 3.09 1.41
N ARG A 142 -9.75 2.80 0.58
CA ARG A 142 -8.87 1.65 0.77
C ARG A 142 -7.79 1.97 1.80
N VAL A 143 -8.07 1.70 3.08
CA VAL A 143 -7.13 1.92 4.19
C VAL A 143 -6.61 0.58 4.71
N SER A 144 -5.29 0.47 4.85
CA SER A 144 -4.64 -0.69 5.43
C SER A 144 -4.24 -0.45 6.89
N PRO A 145 -4.08 -1.51 7.71
CA PRO A 145 -3.47 -1.40 9.04
C PRO A 145 -2.12 -0.67 9.01
N GLY A 146 -1.29 -0.92 7.99
CA GLY A 146 0.02 -0.29 7.82
C GLY A 146 -0.02 1.22 7.57
N THR A 147 -1.20 1.77 7.27
CA THR A 147 -1.41 3.21 7.06
C THR A 147 -2.11 3.85 8.26
N LEU A 148 -3.13 3.19 8.80
CA LEU A 148 -3.93 3.76 9.89
C LEU A 148 -3.18 3.80 11.22
N TYR A 149 -2.50 2.72 11.61
CA TYR A 149 -1.85 2.67 12.92
C TYR A 149 -0.72 3.70 13.08
N PRO A 150 0.16 3.92 12.07
CA PRO A 150 1.12 5.03 12.11
C PRO A 150 0.46 6.40 12.18
N LEU A 151 -0.70 6.59 11.53
CA LEU A 151 -1.46 7.83 11.60
C LEU A 151 -1.99 8.08 13.02
N LEU A 152 -2.61 7.08 13.64
CA LEU A 152 -3.09 7.17 15.03
C LEU A 152 -1.95 7.48 16.00
N ALA A 153 -0.80 6.81 15.85
CA ALA A 153 0.38 7.08 16.66
C ALA A 153 0.90 8.52 16.48
N ARG A 154 0.87 9.06 15.26
CA ARG A 154 1.23 10.46 15.00
C ARG A 154 0.22 11.42 15.65
N MET A 155 -1.07 11.14 15.59
CA MET A 155 -2.11 11.97 16.22
C MET A 155 -2.02 11.93 17.76
N GLU A 156 -1.65 10.79 18.33
CA GLU A 156 -1.33 10.66 19.76
C GLU A 156 -0.10 11.50 20.13
N LYS A 157 1.00 11.42 19.34
CA LYS A 157 2.20 12.24 19.56
C LYS A 157 1.93 13.75 19.45
N LEU A 158 1.00 14.16 18.60
CA LEU A 158 0.54 15.55 18.48
C LEU A 158 -0.38 15.98 19.63
N GLY A 159 -0.71 15.06 20.54
CA GLY A 159 -1.62 15.31 21.66
C GLY A 159 -3.07 15.49 21.22
N TRP A 160 -3.45 15.06 20.02
CA TRP A 160 -4.83 15.15 19.52
C TRP A 160 -5.69 13.98 19.99
N LEU A 161 -5.05 12.81 20.16
CA LEU A 161 -5.65 11.60 20.71
C LEU A 161 -4.91 11.17 21.97
N GLU A 162 -5.62 10.48 22.85
CA GLU A 162 -5.05 9.78 24.01
C GLU A 162 -5.57 8.35 24.07
N ARG A 163 -4.75 7.42 24.56
CA ARG A 163 -5.19 6.04 24.82
C ARG A 163 -5.98 5.97 26.11
N VAL A 164 -7.15 5.34 26.05
CA VAL A 164 -7.94 5.05 27.23
C VAL A 164 -7.39 3.79 27.90
N LYS A 165 -7.16 3.84 29.21
CA LYS A 165 -6.75 2.66 30.00
C LYS A 165 -7.91 1.65 30.01
N LYS A 166 -7.66 0.42 29.56
CA LYS A 166 -8.64 -0.68 29.68
C LYS A 166 -8.66 -1.14 31.14
N GLY A 167 -9.78 -0.95 31.83
CA GLY A 167 -10.07 -1.67 33.06
C GLY A 167 -10.43 -3.11 32.70
N GLY A 168 -9.47 -4.04 32.79
CA GLY A 168 -9.73 -5.47 32.64
C GLY A 168 -9.15 -6.14 31.39
N HIS A 169 -8.87 -7.44 31.57
CA HIS A 169 -8.18 -8.38 30.69
C HIS A 169 -8.90 -8.67 29.35
N LYS A 170 -9.08 -7.68 28.48
CA LYS A 170 -9.44 -7.96 27.08
C LYS A 170 -8.19 -8.04 26.21
N SER A 171 -8.08 -9.16 25.49
CA SER A 171 -7.03 -9.58 24.59
C SER A 171 -6.32 -8.44 23.84
N ALA A 172 -4.99 -8.53 23.75
CA ALA A 172 -4.12 -7.64 22.98
C ALA A 172 -4.55 -7.49 21.51
N LYS A 173 -5.36 -8.44 21.01
CA LYS A 173 -5.87 -8.50 19.63
C LYS A 173 -6.83 -7.37 19.25
N GLU A 174 -7.51 -6.75 20.22
CA GLU A 174 -8.49 -5.68 19.95
C GLU A 174 -7.90 -4.26 19.91
N GLY A 175 -6.62 -4.09 20.25
CA GLY A 175 -6.01 -2.75 20.35
C GLY A 175 -6.57 -1.91 21.51
N ARG A 176 -5.81 -0.88 21.91
CA ARG A 176 -6.27 0.07 22.95
C ARG A 176 -7.16 1.13 22.30
N PRO A 177 -8.32 1.47 22.90
CA PRO A 177 -9.17 2.52 22.36
C PRO A 177 -8.52 3.90 22.52
N PHE A 178 -8.83 4.80 21.60
CA PHE A 178 -8.37 6.18 21.58
C PHE A 178 -9.54 7.13 21.80
N ARG A 179 -9.32 8.23 22.50
CA ARG A 179 -10.28 9.32 22.68
C ARG A 179 -9.66 10.64 22.22
N ALA A 180 -10.47 11.56 21.71
CA ALA A 180 -10.00 12.91 21.42
C ALA A 180 -9.66 13.66 22.72
N THR A 181 -8.52 14.34 22.74
CA THR A 181 -8.13 15.22 23.85
C THR A 181 -8.82 16.58 23.72
N ALA A 182 -8.62 17.47 24.69
CA ALA A 182 -9.04 18.87 24.57
C ALA A 182 -8.37 19.58 23.38
N ALA A 183 -7.09 19.30 23.12
CA ALA A 183 -6.36 19.86 21.99
C ALA A 183 -6.90 19.32 20.65
N GLY A 184 -7.17 18.02 20.56
CA GLY A 184 -7.77 17.40 19.36
C GLY A 184 -9.15 17.99 19.04
N ARG A 185 -10.00 18.20 20.05
CA ARG A 185 -11.31 18.86 19.87
C ARG A 185 -11.19 20.32 19.41
N ARG A 186 -10.17 21.06 19.86
CA ARG A 186 -9.91 22.43 19.38
C ARG A 186 -9.48 22.42 17.92
N ALA A 187 -8.56 21.53 17.56
CA ALA A 187 -8.08 21.37 16.19
C ALA A 187 -9.24 21.00 15.23
N LEU A 188 -10.13 20.08 15.63
CA LEU A 188 -11.29 19.73 14.82
C LEU A 188 -12.21 20.93 14.57
N ARG A 189 -12.55 21.71 15.61
CA ARG A 189 -13.40 22.90 15.46
C ARG A 189 -12.81 23.95 14.52
N GLU A 190 -11.49 24.15 14.56
CA GLU A 190 -10.82 25.06 13.65
C GLU A 190 -10.92 24.59 12.19
N ILE A 191 -10.73 23.28 11.97
CA ILE A 191 -10.86 22.69 10.63
C ILE A 191 -12.31 22.77 10.14
N GLU A 192 -13.29 22.49 10.99
CA GLU A 192 -14.73 22.62 10.66
C GLU A 192 -15.11 24.05 10.29
N ALA A 193 -14.54 25.06 10.97
CA ALA A 193 -14.77 26.46 10.62
C ALA A 193 -14.24 26.79 9.22
N ARG A 194 -12.99 26.41 8.92
CA ARG A 194 -12.37 26.62 7.60
C ARG A 194 -13.08 25.83 6.49
N LEU A 195 -13.49 24.60 6.78
CA LEU A 195 -14.20 23.76 5.82
C LEU A 195 -15.57 24.35 5.47
N ARG A 196 -16.28 24.93 6.44
CA ARG A 196 -17.54 25.65 6.19
C ARG A 196 -17.35 26.89 5.32
N GLU A 197 -16.30 27.68 5.55
CA GLU A 197 -15.96 28.83 4.69
C GLU A 197 -15.70 28.35 3.25
N MET A 198 -14.82 27.35 3.09
CA MET A 198 -14.45 26.81 1.78
C MET A 198 -15.64 26.19 1.03
N ILE A 199 -16.50 25.42 1.71
CA ILE A 199 -17.72 24.87 1.10
C ILE A 199 -18.65 26.02 0.68
N GLY A 200 -18.79 27.05 1.52
CA GLY A 200 -19.56 28.25 1.18
C GLY A 200 -19.05 28.94 -0.09
N GLU A 201 -17.74 29.07 -0.25
CA GLU A 201 -17.14 29.66 -1.45
C GLU A 201 -17.38 28.79 -2.71
N VAL A 202 -17.13 27.49 -2.60
CA VAL A 202 -17.19 26.56 -3.75
C VAL A 202 -18.64 26.31 -4.20
N HIS A 203 -19.60 26.23 -3.28
CA HIS A 203 -21.01 25.95 -3.62
C HIS A 203 -21.85 27.21 -3.87
N ILE A 204 -21.54 28.34 -3.22
CA ILE A 204 -22.40 29.54 -3.26
C ILE A 204 -21.79 30.64 -4.14
N GLY A 205 -20.55 30.47 -4.64
CA GLY A 205 -19.91 31.46 -5.53
C GLY A 205 -19.72 32.82 -4.87
N LYS A 206 -19.63 32.86 -3.54
CA LYS A 206 -19.49 34.11 -2.80
C LYS A 206 -18.03 34.59 -2.91
N LYS A 207 -17.74 35.38 -3.94
CA LYS A 207 -16.49 36.14 -4.02
C LYS A 207 -16.50 37.20 -2.91
N ARG A 208 -15.44 37.21 -2.09
CA ARG A 208 -15.12 38.33 -1.21
C ARG A 208 -14.89 39.60 -2.01
#